data_AF-A0A078AIA4-F1
#
_entry.id   AF-A0A078AIA4-F1
#
_cell.length_a   1.000
_cell.length_b   1.000
_cell.length_c   1.000
_cell.angle_alpha   90.00
_cell.angle_beta   90.00
_cell.angle_gamma   90.00
#
_symmetry.space_group_name_H-M   'P 1'
#
loop_
_entity.id
_entity.type
_entity.pdbx_description
1 polymer ?
#
loop_
_entity_poly.entity_id
_entity_poly.type
_entity_poly.pdbx_seq_one_letter_code
_entity_poly.pdbx_strand_id
1 'polypeptide(L)'
;MYTCKIPPNCKDCPCGSGSKGYMVCLYRESCKGTLIYCDDEPCGDLHSHKFAIIGNVMASKIINANKLKEEWAQIEQRICGNYEQYEYLIKYYSNGMKTFNLKTLKNPQDQPFTTLDEANDIIDQFYKTSIDYVQKLEELSLECELEKMIQLEQDVGVLLLDQFNKVKSLGVLDPNLIWLYYQDLIAMDYDNLELKEDFTTDNWHVFHSLQDKSFKKALKESKAENFMLNEKIQKLVEKVDSLIYKSK
;
A
#
# COMPACT_ATOMS: atom_id res chain seq x y z
N MET A 1 4.21 -37.68 8.92
CA MET A 1 3.43 -37.28 7.73
C MET A 1 2.52 -38.43 7.34
N TYR A 2 1.21 -38.31 7.56
CA TYR A 2 0.24 -39.27 7.05
C TYR A 2 -0.27 -38.73 5.72
N THR A 3 0.19 -39.29 4.61
CA THR A 3 -0.41 -39.07 3.29
C THR A 3 -1.69 -39.90 3.24
N CYS A 4 -2.83 -39.24 3.42
CA CYS A 4 -4.13 -39.87 3.22
C CYS A 4 -4.21 -40.31 1.75
N LYS A 5 -4.19 -41.61 1.50
CA LYS A 5 -4.38 -42.17 0.15
C LYS A 5 -5.84 -42.01 -0.21
N ILE A 6 -6.11 -41.29 -1.30
CA ILE A 6 -7.42 -41.16 -1.91
C ILE A 6 -8.00 -42.57 -2.14
N PRO A 7 -9.15 -42.93 -1.52
CA PRO A 7 -9.77 -44.21 -1.80
C PRO A 7 -10.15 -44.31 -3.29
N PRO A 8 -9.90 -45.46 -3.94
CA PRO A 8 -10.13 -45.62 -5.39
C PRO A 8 -11.61 -45.48 -5.80
N ASN A 9 -12.54 -45.49 -4.84
CA ASN A 9 -13.99 -45.47 -5.08
C ASN A 9 -14.67 -44.10 -4.87
N CYS A 10 -13.90 -43.01 -4.68
CA CYS A 10 -14.51 -41.67 -4.61
C CYS A 10 -15.16 -41.28 -5.95
N LYS A 11 -16.45 -40.90 -5.90
CA LYS A 11 -17.19 -40.36 -7.04
C LYS A 11 -16.70 -38.94 -7.36
N ASP A 12 -16.84 -38.53 -8.61
CA ASP A 12 -16.48 -37.17 -9.04
C ASP A 12 -17.49 -36.14 -8.53
N CYS A 13 -17.04 -34.91 -8.29
CA CYS A 13 -17.92 -33.82 -7.88
C CYS A 13 -19.02 -33.60 -8.93
N PRO A 14 -20.30 -33.56 -8.54
CA PRO A 14 -21.40 -33.28 -9.47
C PRO A 14 -21.36 -31.85 -10.03
N CYS A 15 -20.50 -30.98 -9.50
CA CYS A 15 -20.22 -29.64 -10.01
C CYS A 15 -19.44 -29.62 -11.34
N GLY A 16 -18.95 -30.77 -11.82
CA GLY A 16 -18.23 -30.86 -13.11
C GLY A 16 -16.78 -30.38 -13.07
N SER A 17 -16.21 -30.13 -11.88
CA SER A 17 -14.84 -29.62 -11.70
C SER A 17 -13.73 -30.63 -11.98
N GLY A 18 -14.06 -31.90 -12.25
CA GLY A 18 -13.09 -32.99 -12.39
C GLY A 18 -12.40 -33.41 -11.09
N SER A 19 -12.79 -32.83 -9.95
CA SER A 19 -12.25 -33.17 -8.63
C SER A 19 -13.00 -34.34 -8.01
N LYS A 20 -12.28 -35.28 -7.38
CA LYS A 20 -12.90 -36.34 -6.55
C LYS A 20 -13.61 -35.69 -5.37
N GLY A 21 -14.84 -36.12 -5.09
CA GLY A 21 -15.70 -35.54 -4.06
C GLY A 21 -15.14 -35.75 -2.65
N TYR A 22 -14.24 -34.88 -2.23
CA TYR A 22 -13.84 -34.75 -0.83
C TYR A 22 -14.58 -33.55 -0.24
N MET A 23 -15.27 -33.84 0.87
CA MET A 23 -16.10 -33.00 1.73
C MET A 23 -16.30 -31.53 1.33
N VAL A 24 -17.59 -31.22 1.08
CA VAL A 24 -18.20 -29.89 0.90
C VAL A 24 -17.86 -29.19 -0.42
N CYS A 25 -18.85 -29.22 -1.33
CA CYS A 25 -18.90 -28.32 -2.48
C CYS A 25 -18.76 -26.87 -1.98
N LEU A 26 -17.64 -26.21 -2.29
CA LEU A 26 -17.36 -24.79 -1.98
C LEU A 26 -18.41 -23.83 -2.56
N TYR A 27 -19.29 -24.32 -3.45
CA TYR A 27 -20.38 -23.58 -4.09
C TYR A 27 -21.75 -24.15 -3.68
N ARG A 28 -22.19 -23.83 -2.45
CA ARG A 28 -23.45 -24.34 -1.86
C ARG A 28 -24.69 -24.11 -2.74
N GLU A 29 -24.75 -23.00 -3.47
CA GLU A 29 -25.91 -22.62 -4.27
C GLU A 29 -26.11 -23.51 -5.52
N SER A 30 -25.02 -23.94 -6.16
CA SER A 30 -25.08 -24.83 -7.34
C SER A 30 -25.32 -26.30 -6.98
N CYS A 31 -25.04 -26.69 -5.74
CA CYS A 31 -25.14 -28.06 -5.26
C CYS A 31 -26.46 -28.39 -4.52
N LYS A 32 -27.46 -27.48 -4.53
CA LYS A 32 -28.78 -27.61 -3.85
C LYS A 32 -28.71 -28.06 -2.38
N GLY A 33 -27.60 -27.78 -1.70
CA GLY A 33 -27.41 -28.18 -0.30
C GLY A 33 -27.24 -29.68 -0.04
N THR A 34 -27.08 -30.52 -1.06
CA THR A 34 -26.95 -31.97 -0.87
C THR A 34 -25.58 -32.34 -0.33
N LEU A 35 -25.53 -32.83 0.92
CA LEU A 35 -24.33 -33.43 1.51
C LEU A 35 -24.18 -34.85 0.96
N ILE A 36 -23.13 -35.11 0.19
CA ILE A 36 -22.80 -36.46 -0.28
C ILE A 36 -21.83 -37.06 0.73
N TYR A 37 -22.31 -38.07 1.44
CA TYR A 37 -21.51 -38.87 2.37
C TYR A 37 -20.95 -40.08 1.63
N CYS A 38 -19.69 -40.43 1.92
CA CYS A 38 -19.24 -41.80 1.71
C CYS A 38 -19.91 -42.60 2.83
N ASP A 39 -20.93 -43.36 2.47
CA ASP A 39 -21.50 -44.37 3.35
C ASP A 39 -20.38 -45.39 3.64
N ASP A 40 -20.25 -45.79 4.91
CA ASP A 40 -19.39 -46.87 5.44
C ASP A 40 -18.05 -46.50 6.13
N GLU A 41 -18.02 -45.54 7.07
CA GLU A 41 -17.00 -45.56 8.13
C GLU A 41 -17.57 -45.26 9.55
N PRO A 42 -17.05 -45.94 10.60
CA PRO A 42 -17.53 -45.81 11.98
C PRO A 42 -17.27 -44.41 12.52
N CYS A 43 -18.24 -43.87 13.26
CA CYS A 43 -18.33 -42.46 13.68
C CYS A 43 -17.12 -41.86 14.45
N GLY A 44 -16.12 -42.66 14.82
CA GLY A 44 -14.87 -42.20 15.43
C GLY A 44 -13.97 -41.40 14.48
N ASP A 45 -13.95 -41.73 13.18
CA ASP A 45 -13.09 -41.06 12.19
C ASP A 45 -13.67 -39.73 11.67
N LEU A 46 -14.98 -39.53 11.80
CA LEU A 46 -15.67 -38.30 11.42
C LEU A 46 -15.35 -37.13 12.37
N HIS A 47 -15.20 -37.40 13.66
CA HIS A 47 -14.79 -36.36 14.64
C HIS A 47 -13.34 -35.96 14.42
N SER A 48 -12.44 -36.93 14.25
CA SER A 48 -11.02 -36.70 13.97
C SER A 48 -10.81 -35.88 12.69
N HIS A 49 -11.58 -36.16 11.62
CA HIS A 49 -11.54 -35.37 10.39
C HIS A 49 -12.08 -33.95 10.57
N LYS A 50 -13.18 -33.75 11.31
CA LYS A 50 -13.71 -32.40 11.59
C LYS A 50 -12.71 -31.54 12.36
N PHE A 51 -12.09 -32.09 13.39
CA PHE A 51 -11.05 -31.39 14.16
C PHE A 51 -9.81 -31.08 13.31
N ALA A 52 -9.41 -31.99 12.42
CA ALA A 52 -8.31 -31.73 11.48
C ALA A 52 -8.64 -30.60 10.49
N ILE A 53 -9.86 -30.53 9.96
CA ILE A 53 -10.30 -29.45 9.07
C ILE A 53 -10.30 -28.10 9.81
N ILE A 54 -10.87 -28.06 11.02
CA ILE A 54 -10.89 -26.84 11.85
C ILE A 54 -9.46 -26.37 12.14
N GLY A 55 -8.57 -27.28 12.56
CA GLY A 55 -7.17 -26.98 12.81
C GLY A 55 -6.43 -26.46 11.57
N ASN A 56 -6.70 -27.03 10.39
CA ASN A 56 -6.12 -26.55 9.13
C ASN A 56 -6.58 -25.13 8.78
N VAL A 57 -7.86 -24.81 8.99
CA VAL A 57 -8.40 -23.47 8.75
C VAL A 57 -7.76 -22.45 9.70
N MET A 58 -7.65 -22.79 11.00
CA MET A 58 -6.99 -21.93 11.99
C MET A 58 -5.52 -21.67 11.63
N ALA A 59 -4.78 -22.73 11.29
CA ALA A 59 -3.39 -22.62 10.86
C ALA A 59 -3.25 -21.74 9.62
N SER A 60 -4.13 -21.91 8.62
CA SER A 60 -4.12 -21.07 7.42
C SER A 60 -4.35 -19.59 7.72
N LYS A 61 -5.25 -19.25 8.66
CA LYS A 61 -5.49 -17.85 9.06
C LYS A 61 -4.26 -17.23 9.70
N ILE A 62 -3.59 -17.96 10.61
CA ILE A 62 -2.35 -17.52 11.26
C ILE A 62 -1.23 -17.33 10.23
N ILE A 63 -1.09 -18.24 9.26
CA ILE A 63 -0.09 -18.13 8.19
C ILE A 63 -0.33 -16.86 7.36
N ASN A 64 -1.57 -16.62 6.95
CA ASN A 64 -1.92 -15.44 6.16
C ASN A 64 -1.71 -14.14 6.95
N ALA A 65 -2.09 -14.12 8.23
CA ALA A 65 -1.90 -12.97 9.12
C ALA A 65 -0.41 -12.68 9.35
N ASN A 66 0.41 -13.72 9.55
CA ASN A 66 1.86 -13.56 9.67
C ASN A 66 2.49 -12.99 8.39
N LYS A 67 2.04 -13.43 7.22
CA LYS A 67 2.50 -12.85 5.94
C LYS A 67 2.17 -11.36 5.86
N LEU A 68 0.94 -10.97 6.19
CA LEU A 68 0.54 -9.56 6.20
C LEU A 68 1.36 -8.74 7.21
N LYS A 69 1.67 -9.29 8.39
CA LYS A 69 2.55 -8.67 9.39
C LYS A 69 3.96 -8.44 8.84
N GLU A 70 4.52 -9.40 8.12
CA GLU A 70 5.83 -9.25 7.45
C GLU A 70 5.81 -8.18 6.37
N GLU A 71 4.73 -8.10 5.59
CA GLU A 71 4.54 -7.04 4.59
C GLU A 71 4.44 -5.65 5.25
N TRP A 72 3.76 -5.52 6.40
CA TRP A 72 3.75 -4.30 7.20
C TRP A 72 5.14 -3.93 7.74
N ALA A 73 5.89 -4.91 8.26
CA ALA A 73 7.25 -4.68 8.76
C ALA A 73 8.18 -4.11 7.67
N GLN A 74 8.03 -4.56 6.42
CA GLN A 74 8.80 -4.01 5.30
C GLN A 74 8.42 -2.57 4.95
N ILE A 75 7.16 -2.17 5.12
CA ILE A 75 6.74 -0.78 4.90
C ILE A 75 7.22 0.11 6.05
N GLU A 76 7.05 -0.35 7.29
CA GLU A 76 7.51 0.33 8.49
C GLU A 76 9.01 0.60 8.42
N GLN A 77 9.83 -0.40 8.08
CA GLN A 77 11.27 -0.22 7.96
C GLN A 77 11.65 0.80 6.88
N ARG A 78 10.94 0.83 5.75
CA ARG A 78 11.24 1.73 4.61
C ARG A 78 10.86 3.17 4.89
N ILE A 79 9.83 3.40 5.70
CA ILE A 79 9.28 4.73 5.98
C ILE A 79 9.68 5.19 7.39
N CYS A 80 9.19 4.49 8.41
CA CYS A 80 9.40 4.83 9.81
C CYS A 80 10.86 4.65 10.22
N GLY A 81 11.53 3.60 9.73
CA GLY A 81 12.93 3.31 10.04
C GLY A 81 13.92 4.43 9.65
N ASN A 82 13.56 5.26 8.67
CA ASN A 82 14.37 6.42 8.24
C ASN A 82 13.74 7.76 8.69
N TYR A 83 12.62 7.75 9.41
CA TYR A 83 11.87 8.97 9.69
C TYR A 83 12.65 9.95 10.55
N GLU A 84 13.33 9.47 11.59
CA GLU A 84 14.14 10.30 12.49
C GLU A 84 15.21 11.11 11.73
N GLN A 85 15.79 10.53 10.67
CA GLN A 85 16.78 11.23 9.83
C GLN A 85 16.18 12.47 9.15
N TYR A 86 14.90 12.42 8.79
CA TYR A 86 14.21 13.46 8.02
C TYR A 86 13.16 14.21 8.83
N GLU A 87 13.00 13.93 10.12
CA GLU A 87 11.88 14.37 10.94
C GLU A 87 11.68 15.89 10.89
N TYR A 88 12.73 16.66 11.18
CA TYR A 88 12.66 18.13 11.19
C TYR A 88 12.34 18.70 9.80
N LEU A 89 12.92 18.11 8.74
CA LEU A 89 12.66 18.52 7.37
C LEU A 89 11.22 18.20 6.93
N ILE A 90 10.69 17.03 7.33
CA ILE A 90 9.30 16.65 7.08
C ILE A 90 8.36 17.58 7.83
N LYS A 91 8.59 17.81 9.14
CA LYS A 91 7.80 18.74 9.95
C LYS A 91 7.75 20.15 9.35
N TYR A 92 8.90 20.63 8.87
CA TYR A 92 9.00 21.90 8.16
C TYR A 92 8.04 21.99 6.96
N TYR A 93 8.11 21.01 6.05
CA TYR A 93 7.26 21.02 4.86
C TYR A 93 5.80 20.69 5.16
N SER A 94 5.52 19.79 6.11
CA SER A 94 4.16 19.49 6.58
C SER A 94 3.48 20.73 7.16
N ASN A 95 4.22 21.55 7.93
CA ASN A 95 3.71 22.81 8.45
C ASN A 95 3.39 23.81 7.32
N GLY A 96 4.27 23.89 6.31
CA GLY A 96 4.00 24.68 5.11
C GLY A 96 2.75 24.20 4.37
N MET A 97 2.57 22.89 4.19
CA MET A 97 1.41 22.31 3.49
C MET A 97 0.11 22.70 4.18
N LYS A 98 0.09 22.61 5.52
CA LYS A 98 -1.04 22.99 6.37
C LYS A 98 -1.31 24.50 6.29
N THR A 99 -0.27 25.33 6.32
CA THR A 99 -0.38 26.80 6.28
C THR A 99 -0.96 27.31 4.95
N PHE A 100 -0.50 26.76 3.83
CA PHE A 100 -0.96 27.18 2.50
C PHE A 100 -2.17 26.37 1.98
N ASN A 101 -2.64 25.38 2.75
CA ASN A 101 -3.72 24.47 2.39
C ASN A 101 -3.55 23.89 0.97
N LEU A 102 -2.32 23.52 0.65
CA LEU A 102 -1.97 22.96 -0.66
C LEU A 102 -2.44 21.51 -0.71
N LYS A 103 -3.05 21.10 -1.83
CA LYS A 103 -3.34 19.69 -2.11
C LYS A 103 -2.49 19.27 -3.30
N THR A 104 -1.40 18.54 -3.03
CA THR A 104 -0.40 18.13 -4.04
C THR A 104 -0.83 16.93 -4.89
N LEU A 105 -2.13 16.64 -5.04
CA LEU A 105 -2.55 15.37 -5.64
C LEU A 105 -2.45 15.39 -7.17
N LYS A 106 -1.24 15.19 -7.69
CA LYS A 106 -1.00 14.84 -9.10
C LYS A 106 -1.52 13.43 -9.41
N ASN A 107 -1.54 12.52 -8.43
CA ASN A 107 -2.11 11.18 -8.53
C ASN A 107 -2.34 10.56 -7.13
N PRO A 108 -3.58 10.16 -6.75
CA PRO A 108 -3.87 9.59 -5.42
C PRO A 108 -3.14 8.29 -5.08
N GLN A 109 -2.69 7.52 -6.07
CA GLN A 109 -1.97 6.27 -5.82
C GLN A 109 -0.51 6.48 -5.38
N ASP A 110 0.09 7.61 -5.76
CA ASP A 110 1.47 7.95 -5.44
C ASP A 110 1.58 8.75 -4.12
N GLN A 111 0.46 9.36 -3.70
CA GLN A 111 0.32 10.18 -2.49
C GLN A 111 -1.04 9.91 -1.81
N PRO A 112 -1.18 8.79 -1.09
CA PRO A 112 -2.41 8.48 -0.36
C PRO A 112 -2.70 9.44 0.81
N PHE A 113 -1.69 10.18 1.29
CA PHE A 113 -1.78 11.09 2.43
C PHE A 113 -1.44 12.52 2.05
N THR A 114 -1.84 13.47 2.89
CA THR A 114 -1.52 14.89 2.64
C THR A 114 -0.06 15.17 2.95
N THR A 115 0.48 14.52 3.97
CA THR A 115 1.83 14.75 4.47
C THR A 115 2.52 13.45 4.89
N LEU A 116 3.84 13.46 4.93
CA LEU A 116 4.64 12.29 5.30
C LEU A 116 4.62 11.97 6.80
N ASP A 117 4.39 12.96 7.67
CA ASP A 117 4.11 12.73 9.11
C ASP A 117 2.84 11.91 9.31
N GLU A 118 1.76 12.25 8.59
CA GLU A 118 0.51 11.47 8.60
C GLU A 118 0.74 10.03 8.12
N ALA A 119 1.51 9.87 7.03
CA ALA A 119 1.85 8.54 6.51
C ALA A 119 2.64 7.70 7.54
N ASN A 120 3.65 8.31 8.19
CA ASN A 120 4.47 7.67 9.21
C ASN A 120 3.62 7.18 10.38
N ASP A 121 2.77 8.03 10.92
CA ASP A 121 1.92 7.71 12.08
C ASP A 121 0.97 6.55 11.77
N ILE A 122 0.35 6.55 10.59
CA ILE A 122 -0.55 5.48 10.15
C ILE A 122 0.23 4.17 9.99
N ILE A 123 1.40 4.20 9.38
CA ILE A 123 2.21 2.99 9.16
C ILE A 123 2.66 2.38 10.50
N ASP A 124 3.19 3.18 11.42
CA ASP A 124 3.63 2.71 12.74
C ASP A 124 2.44 2.13 13.54
N GLN A 125 1.29 2.81 13.52
CA GLN A 125 0.08 2.32 14.19
C GLN A 125 -0.40 0.98 13.62
N PHE A 126 -0.50 0.85 12.30
CA PHE A 126 -1.01 -0.37 11.68
C PHE A 126 -0.01 -1.53 11.72
N TYR A 127 1.30 -1.25 11.76
CA TYR A 127 2.30 -2.26 12.05
C TYR A 127 2.08 -2.85 13.45
N LYS A 128 1.96 -2.02 14.49
CA LYS A 128 1.65 -2.49 15.86
C LYS A 128 0.33 -3.27 15.91
N THR A 129 -0.70 -2.74 15.25
CA THR A 129 -2.00 -3.42 15.13
C THR A 129 -1.88 -4.80 14.47
N SER A 130 -0.99 -4.96 13.49
CA SER A 130 -0.75 -6.25 12.83
C SER A 130 -0.10 -7.29 13.76
N ILE A 131 0.77 -6.85 14.68
CA ILE A 131 1.38 -7.70 15.71
C ILE A 131 0.29 -8.19 16.66
N ASP A 132 -0.50 -7.28 17.22
CA ASP A 132 -1.59 -7.60 18.15
C ASP A 132 -2.64 -8.50 17.51
N TYR A 133 -2.95 -8.29 16.23
CA TYR A 133 -3.87 -9.12 15.46
C TYR A 133 -3.39 -10.57 15.35
N VAL A 134 -2.10 -10.78 15.04
CA VAL A 134 -1.50 -12.12 14.97
C VAL A 134 -1.50 -12.79 16.34
N GLN A 135 -1.11 -12.07 17.40
CA GLN A 135 -1.09 -12.61 18.76
C GLN A 135 -2.49 -13.09 19.20
N LYS A 136 -3.53 -12.29 18.95
CA LYS A 136 -4.91 -12.69 19.25
C LYS A 136 -5.38 -13.89 18.45
N LEU A 137 -4.98 -14.02 17.18
CA LEU A 137 -5.29 -15.22 16.38
C LEU A 137 -4.60 -16.47 16.94
N GLU A 138 -3.36 -16.34 17.43
CA GLU A 138 -2.63 -17.43 18.07
C GLU A 138 -3.29 -17.86 19.38
N GLU A 139 -3.69 -16.90 20.23
CA GLU A 139 -4.45 -17.14 21.46
C GLU A 139 -5.77 -17.88 21.18
N LEU A 140 -6.60 -17.35 20.26
CA LEU A 140 -7.87 -17.97 19.89
C LEU A 140 -7.69 -19.37 19.26
N SER A 141 -6.58 -19.60 18.55
CA SER A 141 -6.27 -20.92 18.02
C SER A 141 -5.89 -21.92 19.10
N LEU A 142 -5.22 -21.50 20.17
CA LEU A 142 -4.93 -22.35 21.34
C LEU A 142 -6.21 -22.71 22.10
N GLU A 143 -7.17 -21.78 22.13
CA GLU A 143 -8.50 -21.97 22.74
C GLU A 143 -9.49 -22.70 21.82
N CYS A 144 -9.09 -23.03 20.59
CA CYS A 144 -9.92 -23.66 19.56
C CYS A 144 -11.17 -22.84 19.17
N GLU A 145 -11.12 -21.51 19.25
CA GLU A 145 -12.26 -20.62 19.01
C GLU A 145 -12.35 -20.09 17.56
N LEU A 146 -12.67 -20.98 16.61
CA LEU A 146 -12.66 -20.65 15.16
C LEU A 146 -13.61 -19.50 14.79
N GLU A 147 -14.81 -19.45 15.38
CA GLU A 147 -15.81 -18.43 15.07
C GLU A 147 -15.30 -17.03 15.44
N LYS A 148 -14.62 -16.90 16.58
CA LYS A 148 -14.01 -15.64 16.99
C LYS A 148 -12.82 -15.26 16.13
N MET A 149 -12.03 -16.22 15.63
CA MET A 149 -10.98 -15.93 14.65
C MET A 149 -11.56 -15.39 13.34
N ILE A 150 -12.68 -15.94 12.87
CA ILE A 150 -13.38 -15.44 11.67
C ILE A 150 -13.88 -14.01 11.92
N GLN A 151 -14.47 -13.74 13.08
CA GLN A 151 -14.93 -12.40 13.44
C GLN A 151 -13.77 -11.40 13.51
N LEU A 152 -12.66 -11.77 14.15
CA LEU A 152 -11.47 -10.92 14.25
C LEU A 152 -10.87 -10.60 12.87
N GLU A 153 -10.88 -11.55 11.94
CA GLU A 153 -10.46 -11.29 10.55
C GLU A 153 -11.40 -10.30 9.83
N GLN A 154 -12.71 -10.39 10.05
CA GLN A 154 -13.67 -9.46 9.48
C GLN A 154 -13.56 -8.05 10.06
N ASP A 155 -13.31 -7.94 11.37
CA ASP A 155 -13.25 -6.65 12.06
C ASP A 155 -11.90 -5.93 11.89
N VAL A 156 -10.80 -6.68 11.98
CA VAL A 156 -9.43 -6.13 12.01
C VAL A 156 -8.63 -6.51 10.77
N GLY A 157 -8.72 -7.77 10.33
CA GLY A 157 -7.97 -8.26 9.17
C GLY A 157 -8.31 -7.51 7.88
N VAL A 158 -9.61 -7.26 7.63
CA VAL A 158 -10.08 -6.48 6.48
C VAL A 158 -9.56 -5.03 6.53
N LEU A 159 -9.61 -4.40 7.71
CA LEU A 159 -9.10 -3.04 7.89
C LEU A 159 -7.59 -2.95 7.64
N LEU A 160 -6.81 -3.90 8.19
CA LEU A 160 -5.37 -3.99 7.96
C LEU A 160 -5.05 -4.12 6.47
N LEU A 161 -5.79 -4.96 5.74
CA LEU A 161 -5.56 -5.16 4.31
C LEU A 161 -5.96 -3.94 3.48
N ASP A 162 -7.05 -3.25 3.81
CA ASP A 162 -7.46 -2.00 3.15
C ASP A 162 -6.39 -0.91 3.31
N GLN A 163 -5.91 -0.71 4.54
CA GLN A 163 -4.89 0.28 4.84
C GLN A 163 -3.55 -0.08 4.22
N PHE A 164 -3.16 -1.35 4.26
CA PHE A 164 -1.98 -1.84 3.57
C PHE A 164 -2.02 -1.51 2.07
N ASN A 165 -3.17 -1.74 1.43
CA ASN A 165 -3.33 -1.44 0.00
C ASN A 165 -3.20 0.04 -0.35
N LYS A 166 -3.48 0.96 0.59
CA LYS A 166 -3.25 2.39 0.42
C LYS A 166 -1.78 2.77 0.51
N VAL A 167 -1.01 2.09 1.36
CA VAL A 167 0.38 2.47 1.67
C VAL A 167 1.44 1.65 0.94
N LYS A 168 1.10 0.48 0.38
CA LYS A 168 2.06 -0.44 -0.25
C LYS A 168 2.82 0.14 -1.45
N SER A 169 2.26 1.15 -2.12
CA SER A 169 2.88 1.85 -3.25
C SER A 169 3.91 2.89 -2.81
N LEU A 170 3.94 3.26 -1.53
CA LEU A 170 4.92 4.19 -1.01
C LEU A 170 6.33 3.63 -1.20
N GLY A 171 7.22 4.50 -1.66
CA GLY A 171 8.62 4.19 -1.87
C GLY A 171 9.40 4.07 -0.56
N VAL A 172 10.71 4.21 -0.65
CA VAL A 172 11.57 4.38 0.53
C VAL A 172 11.51 5.85 0.94
N LEU A 173 11.54 6.13 2.25
CA LEU A 173 11.68 7.49 2.71
C LEU A 173 13.10 7.98 2.41
N ASP A 174 13.19 8.80 1.36
CA ASP A 174 14.39 9.40 0.83
C ASP A 174 14.08 10.83 0.29
N PRO A 175 15.08 11.59 -0.17
CA PRO A 175 14.84 12.90 -0.77
C PRO A 175 13.89 12.90 -1.97
N ASN A 176 13.72 11.78 -2.70
CA ASN A 176 12.79 11.71 -3.82
C ASN A 176 11.35 11.61 -3.35
N LEU A 177 11.07 10.85 -2.29
CA LEU A 177 9.75 10.78 -1.68
C LEU A 177 9.35 12.12 -1.06
N ILE A 178 10.30 12.80 -0.38
CA ILE A 178 10.09 14.16 0.15
C ILE A 178 9.78 15.14 -0.99
N TRP A 179 10.55 15.09 -2.09
CA TRP A 179 10.27 15.88 -3.28
C TRP A 179 8.87 15.60 -3.83
N LEU A 180 8.48 14.33 -3.93
CA LEU A 180 7.18 13.95 -4.45
C LEU A 180 6.08 14.68 -3.68
N TYR A 181 6.07 14.55 -2.35
CA TYR A 181 5.05 15.13 -1.45
C TYR A 181 5.05 16.67 -1.43
N TYR A 182 6.23 17.29 -1.46
CA TYR A 182 6.38 18.72 -1.16
C TYR A 182 6.90 19.58 -2.32
N GLN A 183 6.92 19.07 -3.56
CA GLN A 183 7.48 19.79 -4.72
C GLN A 183 6.94 21.23 -4.87
N ASP A 184 5.64 21.44 -4.63
CA ASP A 184 5.01 22.74 -4.83
C ASP A 184 5.48 23.73 -3.74
N LEU A 185 5.64 23.24 -2.51
CA LEU A 185 6.16 24.02 -1.39
C LEU A 185 7.64 24.36 -1.54
N ILE A 186 8.42 23.41 -2.04
CA ILE A 186 9.83 23.61 -2.37
C ILE A 186 9.96 24.69 -3.46
N ALA A 187 9.07 24.66 -4.47
CA ALA A 187 9.06 25.65 -5.56
C ALA A 187 8.61 27.05 -5.11
N MET A 188 7.78 27.14 -4.08
CA MET A 188 7.34 28.42 -3.51
C MET A 188 8.39 29.11 -2.63
N ASP A 189 9.54 28.47 -2.38
CA ASP A 189 10.58 28.95 -1.46
C ASP A 189 10.00 29.35 -0.09
N TYR A 190 9.14 28.49 0.46
CA TYR A 190 8.64 28.66 1.82
C TYR A 190 9.80 28.87 2.78
N ASP A 191 9.68 29.85 3.66
CA ASP A 191 10.70 30.21 4.65
C ASP A 191 10.07 30.37 6.05
N ASN A 192 10.37 29.43 6.94
CA ASN A 192 10.07 29.52 8.36
C ASN A 192 11.37 29.31 9.16
N LEU A 193 11.92 30.41 9.68
CA LEU A 193 13.20 30.41 10.38
C LEU A 193 13.17 29.58 11.65
N GLU A 194 12.11 29.66 12.45
CA GLU A 194 11.97 28.92 13.71
C GLU A 194 12.11 27.41 13.49
N LEU A 195 11.43 26.87 12.47
CA LEU A 195 11.48 25.45 12.16
C LEU A 195 12.81 25.02 11.51
N LYS A 196 13.55 25.94 10.88
CA LYS A 196 14.87 25.68 10.29
C LYS A 196 15.98 25.61 11.33
N GLU A 197 15.80 26.24 12.50
CA GLU A 197 16.79 26.21 13.58
C GLU A 197 17.02 24.78 14.11
N ASP A 198 16.01 23.91 14.01
CA ASP A 198 16.07 22.52 14.44
C ASP A 198 16.73 21.58 13.41
N PHE A 199 17.12 22.08 12.23
CA PHE A 199 17.69 21.22 11.20
C PHE A 199 19.07 20.68 11.59
N THR A 200 19.20 19.35 11.47
CA THR A 200 20.52 18.72 11.48
C THR A 200 21.31 19.08 10.23
N THR A 201 22.62 18.86 10.24
CA THR A 201 23.49 19.04 9.07
C THR A 201 22.96 18.27 7.84
N ASP A 202 22.49 17.04 8.04
CA ASP A 202 21.94 16.23 6.96
C ASP A 202 20.61 16.80 6.44
N ASN A 203 19.75 17.32 7.31
CA ASN A 203 18.54 18.01 6.87
C ASN A 203 18.86 19.26 6.04
N TRP A 204 19.87 20.04 6.42
CA TRP A 204 20.34 21.18 5.63
C TRP A 204 20.84 20.75 4.24
N HIS A 205 21.63 19.69 4.15
CA HIS A 205 22.10 19.17 2.87
C HIS A 205 20.94 18.75 1.96
N VAL A 206 19.97 18.03 2.50
CA VAL A 206 18.80 17.60 1.73
C VAL A 206 17.91 18.78 1.35
N PHE A 207 17.66 19.71 2.27
CA PHE A 207 16.93 20.94 2.01
C PHE A 207 17.51 21.70 0.80
N HIS A 208 18.82 21.97 0.81
CA HIS A 208 19.47 22.67 -0.29
C HIS A 208 19.50 21.88 -1.59
N SER A 209 19.67 20.55 -1.52
CA SER A 209 19.60 19.68 -2.71
C SER A 209 18.22 19.74 -3.36
N LEU A 210 17.15 19.75 -2.55
CA LEU A 210 15.78 19.88 -3.04
C LEU A 210 15.50 21.26 -3.63
N GLN A 211 16.02 22.32 -3.02
CA GLN A 211 15.94 23.68 -3.55
C GLN A 211 16.66 23.81 -4.90
N ASP A 212 17.90 23.33 -5.01
CA ASP A 212 18.65 23.32 -6.28
C ASP A 212 17.95 22.50 -7.37
N LYS A 213 17.35 21.35 -7.00
CA LYS A 213 16.52 20.55 -7.90
C LYS A 213 15.31 21.36 -8.41
N SER A 214 14.66 22.13 -7.55
CA SER A 214 13.55 23.04 -7.91
C SER A 214 14.00 24.12 -8.88
N PHE A 215 15.10 24.81 -8.57
CA PHE A 215 15.67 25.85 -9.43
C PHE A 215 16.06 25.31 -10.81
N LYS A 216 16.71 24.15 -10.87
CA LYS A 216 17.06 23.48 -12.14
C LYS A 216 15.83 23.11 -12.96
N LYS A 217 14.75 22.67 -12.32
CA LYS A 217 13.48 22.37 -12.98
C LYS A 217 12.85 23.63 -13.57
N ALA A 218 12.71 24.69 -12.78
CA ALA A 218 12.17 25.98 -13.22
C ALA A 218 13.00 26.58 -14.38
N LEU A 219 14.32 26.49 -14.31
CA LEU A 219 15.21 26.94 -15.38
C LEU A 219 15.00 26.14 -16.69
N LYS A 220 14.80 24.83 -16.59
CA LYS A 220 14.54 23.98 -17.76
C LYS A 220 13.19 24.31 -18.40
N GLU A 221 12.16 24.52 -17.59
CA GLU A 221 10.82 24.91 -18.06
C GLU A 221 10.87 26.28 -18.74
N SER A 222 11.51 27.27 -18.12
CA SER A 222 11.70 28.60 -18.72
C SER A 222 12.49 28.56 -20.04
N LYS A 223 13.52 27.71 -20.15
CA LYS A 223 14.25 27.52 -21.42
C LYS A 223 13.37 26.93 -22.52
N ALA A 224 12.51 25.96 -22.18
CA ALA A 224 11.57 25.36 -23.11
C ALA A 224 10.52 26.38 -23.57
N GLU A 225 9.98 27.18 -22.66
CA GLU A 225 9.04 28.26 -22.99
C GLU A 225 9.66 29.30 -23.92
N ASN A 226 10.88 29.75 -23.62
CA ASN A 226 11.62 30.67 -24.49
C ASN A 226 11.86 30.09 -25.90
N PHE A 227 12.22 28.80 -25.99
CA PHE A 227 12.37 28.12 -27.27
C PHE A 227 11.06 28.13 -28.07
N MET A 228 9.94 27.75 -27.45
CA MET A 228 8.61 27.77 -28.08
C MET A 228 8.18 29.19 -28.49
N LEU A 229 8.52 30.20 -27.69
CA LEU A 229 8.23 31.60 -28.00
C LEU A 229 9.01 32.05 -29.24
N ASN A 230 10.30 31.69 -29.31
CA ASN A 230 11.16 32.01 -30.46
C ASN A 230 10.65 31.34 -31.74
N GLU A 231 10.21 30.08 -31.69
CA GLU A 231 9.59 29.42 -32.85
C GLU A 231 8.31 30.13 -33.32
N LYS A 232 7.49 30.62 -32.38
CA LYS A 232 6.29 31.41 -32.73
C LYS A 232 6.65 32.75 -33.37
N ILE A 233 7.65 33.45 -32.82
CA ILE A 233 8.15 34.71 -33.38
C ILE A 233 8.66 34.48 -34.80
N GLN A 234 9.46 33.43 -35.02
CA GLN A 234 10.02 33.11 -36.34
C GLN A 234 8.92 32.82 -37.38
N LYS A 235 7.89 32.03 -37.02
CA LYS A 235 6.72 31.80 -37.89
C LYS A 235 5.95 33.07 -38.22
N LEU A 236 5.83 34.00 -37.26
CA LEU A 236 5.19 35.29 -37.51
C LEU A 236 6.01 36.17 -38.45
N VAL A 237 7.34 36.21 -38.28
CA VAL A 237 8.26 36.93 -39.17
C VAL A 237 8.15 36.37 -40.59
N GLU A 238 8.24 35.05 -40.78
CA GLU A 238 8.08 34.40 -42.09
C GLU A 238 6.73 34.72 -42.74
N LYS A 239 5.65 34.75 -41.95
CA LYS A 239 4.32 35.10 -42.43
C LYS A 239 4.26 36.56 -42.88
N VAL A 240 4.81 37.50 -42.11
CA VAL A 240 4.86 38.93 -42.46
C VAL A 240 5.67 39.13 -43.73
N ASP A 241 6.85 38.51 -43.85
CA ASP A 241 7.69 38.61 -45.05
C ASP A 241 6.97 38.08 -46.29
N SER A 242 6.25 36.96 -46.16
CA SER A 242 5.45 36.40 -47.27
C SER A 242 4.30 37.31 -47.71
N LEU A 243 3.72 38.08 -46.79
CA LEU A 243 2.65 39.04 -47.09
C LEU A 243 3.21 40.27 -47.78
N ILE A 244 4.34 40.81 -47.30
CA ILE A 244 5.03 41.94 -47.93
C ILE A 244 5.42 41.61 -49.37
N TYR A 245 5.93 40.40 -49.61
CA TYR A 245 6.36 39.97 -50.94
C TYR A 245 5.19 39.76 -51.91
N LYS A 246 4.00 39.38 -51.43
CA LYS A 246 2.78 39.25 -52.24
C LYS A 246 2.09 40.59 -52.55
N SER A 247 2.41 41.64 -51.81
CA SER A 247 1.88 43.00 -52.02
C SER A 247 2.75 43.89 -52.91
N LYS A 248 3.88 43.36 -53.43
CA LYS A 248 4.69 43.96 -54.49
C LYS A 248 4.41 43.26 -55.81
#